data_AF-A0A7S2PKI1-F1
#
_entry.id   AF-A0A7S2PKI1-F1
#
_cell.length_a   1.000
_cell.length_b   1.000
_cell.length_c   1.000
_cell.angle_alpha   90.00
_cell.angle_beta   90.00
_cell.angle_gamma   90.00
#
_symmetry.space_group_name_H-M   'P 1'
#
loop_
_entity.id
_entity.type
_entity.pdbx_description
1 polymer ?
#
loop_
_entity_poly.entity_id
_entity_poly.type
_entity_poly.pdbx_seq_one_letter_code
_entity_poly.pdbx_strand_id
1 'polypeptide(L)'
;MSNANFSVGDLIRIHGLVSKPQFNQMIGVVKAFHENTQRYEIQPSRGSKTLAIKDVNLSDDEFLKPTDDKFKTERVYDNVFLWPSPTTATRIPIQCYSDCPSADFPSRQDEYIQSKLGWESVDTLSGIEEEGREKPTFLLLFDGLDESSPKNHAAMTIAKLLPEYKVQSCSRYKGIIRGVAILTYSPTKSTFKSMGLGLDHMNGQQVNEANENRRFTPQLLYDIIQFHKTDRAERQYKNHNDPMHRTFGAFKHMMM
;
A
#
# COMPACT_ATOMS: atom_id res chain seq x y z
N MET A 1 19.53 -29.77 6.89
CA MET A 1 18.72 -29.36 5.72
C MET A 1 17.37 -28.93 6.26
N SER A 2 16.99 -27.68 6.09
CA SER A 2 15.71 -27.17 6.58
C SER A 2 14.60 -27.59 5.63
N ASN A 3 13.66 -28.43 6.09
CA ASN A 3 12.39 -28.66 5.40
C ASN A 3 11.51 -27.42 5.57
N ALA A 4 11.80 -26.36 4.81
CA ALA A 4 10.94 -25.19 4.80
C ALA A 4 9.64 -25.56 4.07
N ASN A 5 8.55 -25.67 4.82
CA ASN A 5 7.21 -25.91 4.30
C ASN A 5 6.50 -24.56 4.12
N PHE A 6 6.54 -24.02 2.90
CA PHE A 6 5.81 -22.80 2.57
C PHE A 6 4.35 -23.13 2.23
N SER A 7 3.42 -22.31 2.71
CA SER A 7 1.99 -22.44 2.44
C SER A 7 1.55 -21.58 1.26
N VAL A 8 0.45 -21.94 0.62
CA VAL A 8 -0.17 -21.11 -0.42
C VAL A 8 -0.54 -19.74 0.15
N GLY A 9 -0.08 -18.69 -0.53
CA GLY A 9 -0.23 -17.31 -0.08
C GLY A 9 0.96 -16.76 0.70
N ASP A 10 1.96 -17.57 1.05
CA ASP A 10 3.17 -17.06 1.69
C ASP A 10 3.98 -16.19 0.72
N LEU A 11 4.60 -15.15 1.27
CA LEU A 11 5.60 -14.35 0.58
C LEU A 11 6.97 -14.96 0.80
N ILE A 12 7.72 -15.09 -0.28
CA ILE A 12 9.03 -15.72 -0.28
C ILE A 12 9.99 -14.95 -1.18
N ARG A 13 11.25 -14.89 -0.79
CA ARG A 13 12.33 -14.36 -1.62
C ARG A 13 12.97 -15.50 -2.41
N ILE A 14 13.21 -15.24 -3.69
CA ILE A 14 13.89 -16.16 -4.60
C ILE A 14 15.40 -15.90 -4.53
N HIS A 15 16.22 -16.94 -4.45
CA HIS A 15 17.68 -16.82 -4.48
C HIS A 15 18.37 -18.05 -5.09
N GLY A 16 19.64 -17.92 -5.44
CA GLY A 16 20.47 -19.03 -5.91
C GLY A 16 20.06 -19.67 -7.25
N LEU A 17 19.23 -19.02 -8.06
CA LEU A 17 18.90 -19.52 -9.40
C LEU A 17 20.07 -19.30 -10.36
N VAL A 18 20.52 -20.40 -10.98
CA VAL A 18 21.60 -20.38 -11.98
C VAL A 18 21.08 -20.11 -13.39
N SER A 19 19.96 -20.74 -13.77
CA SER A 19 19.42 -20.64 -15.14
C SER A 19 18.65 -19.36 -15.41
N LYS A 20 18.14 -18.71 -14.36
CA LYS A 20 17.39 -17.46 -14.45
C LYS A 20 17.79 -16.50 -13.32
N PRO A 21 19.05 -16.04 -13.31
CA PRO A 21 19.59 -15.24 -12.21
C PRO A 21 18.88 -13.89 -12.02
N GLN A 22 18.17 -13.40 -13.04
CA GLN A 22 17.39 -12.17 -12.98
C GLN A 22 16.23 -12.22 -11.96
N PHE A 23 15.78 -13.41 -11.54
CA PHE A 23 14.76 -13.54 -10.51
C PHE A 23 15.33 -13.62 -9.10
N ASN A 24 16.66 -13.71 -8.95
CA ASN A 24 17.25 -13.68 -7.61
C ASN A 24 16.98 -12.34 -6.93
N GLN A 25 16.77 -12.39 -5.61
CA GLN A 25 16.34 -11.29 -4.76
C GLN A 25 14.91 -10.78 -5.01
N MET A 26 14.22 -11.26 -6.05
CA MET A 26 12.80 -10.94 -6.25
C MET A 26 11.94 -11.66 -5.22
N ILE A 27 10.83 -11.01 -4.88
CA ILE A 27 9.81 -11.57 -3.99
C ILE A 27 8.68 -12.11 -4.86
N GLY A 28 8.06 -13.20 -4.41
CA GLY A 28 6.89 -13.76 -5.04
C GLY A 28 5.92 -14.34 -4.02
N VAL A 29 4.74 -14.70 -4.50
CA VAL A 29 3.71 -15.39 -3.72
C VAL A 29 3.72 -16.86 -4.07
N VAL A 30 3.71 -17.73 -3.07
CA VAL A 30 3.48 -19.17 -3.28
C VAL A 30 2.05 -19.40 -3.76
N LYS A 31 1.91 -19.99 -4.95
CA LYS A 31 0.61 -20.34 -5.56
C LYS A 31 0.20 -21.78 -5.27
N ALA A 32 1.17 -22.69 -5.33
CA ALA A 32 0.97 -24.13 -5.13
C ALA A 32 2.30 -24.83 -4.83
N PHE A 33 2.22 -26.06 -4.33
CA PHE A 33 3.35 -27.00 -4.25
C PHE A 33 3.04 -28.23 -5.12
N HIS A 34 3.99 -28.59 -5.99
CA HIS A 34 3.85 -29.68 -6.94
C HIS A 34 4.63 -30.91 -6.46
N GLU A 35 3.95 -31.84 -5.78
CA GLU A 35 4.56 -33.04 -5.19
C GLU A 35 5.38 -33.87 -6.19
N ASN A 36 4.88 -34.02 -7.42
CA ASN A 36 5.55 -34.79 -8.47
C ASN A 36 6.95 -34.27 -8.82
N THR A 37 7.16 -32.96 -8.69
CA THR A 37 8.43 -32.32 -9.07
C THR A 37 9.20 -31.78 -7.86
N GLN A 38 8.60 -31.84 -6.66
CA GLN A 38 9.11 -31.26 -5.43
C GLN A 38 9.50 -29.78 -5.62
N ARG A 39 8.60 -29.01 -6.23
CA ARG A 39 8.80 -27.58 -6.53
C ARG A 39 7.59 -26.76 -6.13
N TYR A 40 7.87 -25.56 -5.66
CA TYR A 40 6.87 -24.53 -5.42
C TYR A 40 6.60 -23.75 -6.70
N GLU A 41 5.34 -23.48 -6.96
CA GLU A 41 4.90 -22.55 -8.00
C GLU A 41 4.83 -21.14 -7.42
N ILE A 42 5.72 -20.27 -7.87
CA ILE A 42 5.87 -18.90 -7.38
C ILE A 42 5.37 -17.92 -8.43
N GLN A 43 4.52 -16.98 -8.03
CA GLN A 43 4.11 -15.83 -8.84
C GLN A 43 4.98 -14.60 -8.49
N PRO A 44 5.84 -14.11 -9.39
CA PRO A 44 6.57 -12.87 -9.19
C PRO A 44 5.66 -11.64 -9.11
N SER A 45 6.22 -10.50 -8.72
CA SER A 45 5.52 -9.21 -8.55
C SER A 45 4.80 -8.69 -9.80
N ARG A 46 5.31 -9.04 -11.00
CA ARG A 46 4.78 -8.61 -12.29
C ARG A 46 4.72 -9.76 -13.29
N GLY A 47 3.72 -9.74 -14.15
CA GLY A 47 3.48 -10.70 -15.23
C GLY A 47 2.55 -11.84 -14.84
N SER A 48 2.07 -12.58 -15.84
CA SER A 48 1.18 -13.74 -15.67
C SER A 48 1.89 -15.07 -15.43
N LYS A 49 3.21 -15.11 -15.64
CA LYS A 49 3.98 -16.36 -15.62
C LYS A 49 4.42 -16.70 -14.20
N THR A 50 4.19 -17.94 -13.80
CA THR A 50 4.72 -18.52 -12.57
C THR A 50 6.06 -19.23 -12.82
N LEU A 51 6.81 -19.45 -11.74
CA LEU A 51 8.12 -20.11 -11.73
C LEU A 51 8.04 -21.36 -10.85
N ALA A 52 8.52 -22.51 -11.35
CA ALA A 52 8.65 -23.74 -10.57
C ALA A 52 10.02 -23.81 -9.89
N ILE A 53 10.09 -23.47 -8.60
CA ILE A 53 11.34 -23.27 -7.86
C ILE A 53 11.49 -24.31 -6.75
N LYS A 54 12.72 -24.80 -6.54
CA LYS A 54 13.02 -25.72 -5.44
C LYS A 54 13.04 -24.97 -4.11
N ASP A 55 12.69 -25.63 -3.03
CA ASP A 55 12.77 -25.14 -1.65
C ASP A 55 14.12 -24.49 -1.30
N VAL A 56 15.24 -25.10 -1.71
CA VAL A 56 16.61 -24.60 -1.45
C VAL A 56 16.88 -23.22 -2.06
N ASN A 57 16.05 -22.79 -3.01
CA ASN A 57 16.16 -21.51 -3.69
C ASN A 57 15.18 -20.46 -3.15
N LEU A 58 14.53 -20.74 -2.01
CA LEU A 58 13.54 -19.87 -1.39
C LEU A 58 13.95 -19.52 0.04
N SER A 59 13.56 -18.33 0.50
CA SER A 59 13.63 -17.94 1.91
C SER A 59 12.37 -17.16 2.31
N ASP A 60 11.99 -17.26 3.59
CA ASP A 60 10.83 -16.58 4.18
C ASP A 60 11.16 -15.20 4.75
N ASP A 61 12.31 -14.61 4.36
CA ASP A 61 12.88 -13.33 4.80
C ASP A 61 11.88 -12.41 5.52
N GLU A 62 11.91 -12.42 6.86
CA GLU A 62 11.33 -11.45 7.80
C GLU A 62 10.00 -10.78 7.39
N PHE A 63 9.13 -11.48 6.67
CA PHE A 63 7.82 -10.95 6.36
C PHE A 63 6.97 -10.98 7.62
N LEU A 64 6.52 -9.81 8.08
CA LEU A 64 5.60 -9.74 9.20
C LEU A 64 4.36 -10.60 8.94
N LYS A 65 4.12 -11.54 9.84
CA LYS A 65 2.91 -12.33 9.88
C LYS A 65 1.87 -11.59 10.72
N PRO A 66 0.56 -11.72 10.43
CA PRO A 66 -0.48 -11.13 11.27
C PRO A 66 -0.45 -11.59 12.75
N THR A 67 0.21 -12.71 13.02
CA THR A 67 0.43 -13.25 14.36
C THR A 67 1.58 -12.59 15.12
N ASP A 68 2.44 -11.83 14.44
CA ASP A 68 3.61 -11.22 15.06
C ASP A 68 3.17 -9.98 15.84
N ASP A 69 3.61 -9.86 17.10
CA ASP A 69 3.24 -8.72 17.95
C ASP A 69 3.62 -7.36 17.31
N LYS A 70 4.73 -7.34 16.57
CA LYS A 70 5.20 -6.18 15.80
C LYS A 70 4.16 -5.66 14.82
N PHE A 71 3.35 -6.54 14.23
CA PHE A 71 2.26 -6.18 13.32
C PHE A 71 1.21 -5.28 13.99
N LYS A 72 1.02 -5.40 15.31
CA LYS A 72 0.03 -4.63 16.06
C LYS A 72 0.62 -3.35 16.66
N THR A 73 1.88 -3.38 17.07
CA THR A 73 2.45 -2.34 17.93
C THR A 73 3.50 -1.46 17.26
N GLU A 74 4.22 -1.95 16.24
CA GLU A 74 5.31 -1.19 15.62
C GLU A 74 4.79 -0.29 14.50
N ARG A 75 4.72 1.01 14.81
CA ARG A 75 4.56 2.09 13.82
C ARG A 75 5.90 2.29 13.12
N VAL A 76 6.25 1.41 12.19
CA VAL A 76 7.55 1.47 11.49
C VAL A 76 7.44 1.47 9.97
N TYR A 77 6.24 1.46 9.41
CA TYR A 77 6.05 1.37 7.96
C TYR A 77 5.38 2.60 7.37
N ASP A 78 5.92 3.02 6.22
CA ASP A 78 5.34 4.05 5.35
C ASP A 78 4.65 3.43 4.14
N ASN A 79 4.98 2.18 3.80
CA ASN A 79 4.47 1.48 2.62
C ASN A 79 4.06 0.05 2.95
N VAL A 80 2.89 -0.34 2.45
CA VAL A 80 2.36 -1.69 2.51
C VAL A 80 2.07 -2.19 1.10
N PHE A 81 2.74 -3.27 0.73
CA PHE A 81 2.61 -3.93 -0.56
C PHE A 81 1.51 -4.98 -0.45
N LEU A 82 0.45 -4.78 -1.22
CA LEU A 82 -0.68 -5.69 -1.34
C LEU A 82 -0.39 -6.61 -2.53
N TRP A 83 -0.16 -7.89 -2.28
CA TRP A 83 0.13 -8.85 -3.33
C TRP A 83 -1.15 -9.53 -3.85
N PRO A 84 -1.23 -9.88 -5.15
CA PRO A 84 -2.32 -10.69 -5.67
C PRO A 84 -2.36 -12.06 -4.99
N SER A 85 -3.43 -12.32 -4.26
CA SER A 85 -3.63 -13.60 -3.61
C SER A 85 -4.27 -14.62 -4.56
N PRO A 86 -3.87 -15.90 -4.53
CA PRO A 86 -4.72 -16.98 -5.05
C PRO A 86 -6.14 -16.87 -4.49
N THR A 87 -7.15 -17.22 -5.29
CA THR A 87 -8.55 -17.26 -4.82
C THR A 87 -8.78 -18.24 -3.66
N THR A 88 -7.89 -19.23 -3.54
CA THR A 88 -7.90 -20.25 -2.48
C THR A 88 -7.19 -19.81 -1.20
N ALA A 89 -6.46 -18.69 -1.22
CA ALA A 89 -5.73 -18.23 -0.05
C ALA A 89 -6.71 -17.64 0.98
N THR A 90 -6.50 -18.00 2.24
CA THR A 90 -7.32 -17.52 3.36
C THR A 90 -6.86 -16.15 3.89
N ARG A 91 -5.75 -15.64 3.36
CA ARG A 91 -5.08 -14.41 3.83
C ARG A 91 -4.67 -13.55 2.64
N ILE A 92 -4.57 -12.24 2.89
CA ILE A 92 -4.01 -11.29 1.93
C ILE A 92 -2.49 -11.26 2.17
N PRO A 93 -1.66 -11.61 1.19
CA PRO A 93 -0.22 -11.49 1.31
C PRO A 93 0.15 -10.00 1.35
N ILE A 94 0.69 -9.59 2.50
CA ILE A 94 1.09 -8.21 2.76
C ILE A 94 2.58 -8.22 3.05
N GLN A 95 3.30 -7.31 2.40
CA GLN A 95 4.69 -7.00 2.75
C GLN A 95 4.76 -5.55 3.21
N CYS A 96 5.35 -5.32 4.38
CA CYS A 96 5.66 -3.98 4.83
C CYS A 96 7.07 -3.62 4.40
N TYR A 97 7.30 -2.39 3.95
CA TYR A 97 8.59 -2.01 3.38
C TYR A 97 9.02 -0.61 3.85
N SER A 98 10.20 -0.52 4.46
CA SER A 98 10.76 0.72 4.98
C SER A 98 11.57 1.51 3.96
N ASP A 99 12.15 0.84 2.96
CA ASP A 99 13.15 1.46 2.09
C ASP A 99 12.55 2.08 0.81
N CYS A 100 11.22 2.03 0.67
CA CYS A 100 10.54 2.70 -0.44
C CYS A 100 10.49 4.21 -0.10
N PRO A 101 10.97 5.09 -1.01
CA PRO A 101 10.97 6.52 -0.76
C PRO A 101 9.62 7.03 -0.30
N SER A 102 9.62 7.94 0.69
CA SER A 102 8.39 8.61 1.16
C SER A 102 7.65 9.26 -0.01
N ALA A 103 6.32 9.32 0.10
CA ALA A 103 5.44 10.07 -0.79
C ALA A 103 5.80 11.57 -0.89
N ASP A 104 6.63 12.10 0.01
CA ASP A 104 7.14 13.47 -0.06
C ASP A 104 8.07 13.69 -1.27
N PHE A 105 8.57 12.63 -1.92
CA PHE A 105 9.40 12.71 -3.13
C PHE A 105 8.83 11.85 -4.27
N PRO A 106 7.70 12.26 -4.89
CA PRO A 106 6.97 11.43 -5.86
C PRO A 106 7.83 10.93 -7.03
N SER A 107 8.68 11.80 -7.61
CA SER A 107 9.54 11.39 -8.74
C SER A 107 10.53 10.29 -8.35
N ARG A 108 11.12 10.36 -7.15
CA ARG A 108 12.02 9.31 -6.64
C ARG A 108 11.26 8.03 -6.31
N GLN A 109 10.02 8.15 -5.83
CA GLN A 109 9.16 7.01 -5.56
C GLN A 109 8.81 6.28 -6.86
N ASP A 110 8.45 7.02 -7.92
CA ASP A 110 8.14 6.44 -9.23
C ASP A 110 9.36 5.74 -9.84
N GLU A 111 10.51 6.40 -9.89
CA GLU A 111 11.77 5.80 -10.38
C GLU A 111 12.16 4.54 -9.59
N TYR A 112 11.97 4.58 -8.26
CA TYR A 112 12.20 3.43 -7.40
C TYR A 112 11.24 2.28 -7.75
N ILE A 113 9.95 2.55 -7.86
CA ILE A 113 8.92 1.55 -8.16
C ILE A 113 9.16 0.95 -9.55
N GLN A 114 9.41 1.78 -10.56
CA GLN A 114 9.70 1.32 -11.92
C GLN A 114 10.96 0.46 -11.97
N SER A 115 12.04 0.87 -11.29
CA SER A 115 13.30 0.10 -11.28
C SER A 115 13.22 -1.21 -10.47
N LYS A 116 12.48 -1.23 -9.35
CA LYS A 116 12.41 -2.39 -8.45
C LYS A 116 11.29 -3.37 -8.79
N LEU A 117 10.14 -2.87 -9.18
CA LEU A 117 8.97 -3.69 -9.49
C LEU A 117 8.74 -3.85 -11.00
N GLY A 118 9.48 -3.10 -11.81
CA GLY A 118 9.35 -3.13 -13.26
C GLY A 118 8.05 -2.52 -13.74
N TRP A 119 7.35 -1.69 -12.96
CA TRP A 119 6.10 -1.05 -13.38
C TRP A 119 6.33 -0.16 -14.60
N GLU A 120 5.36 -0.12 -15.51
CA GLU A 120 5.44 0.77 -16.68
C GLU A 120 4.89 2.15 -16.37
N SER A 121 3.81 2.23 -15.59
CA SER A 121 3.21 3.49 -15.20
C SER A 121 2.73 3.45 -13.77
N VAL A 122 3.27 4.30 -12.91
CA VAL A 122 2.73 4.47 -11.56
C VAL A 122 1.48 5.35 -11.64
N ASP A 123 0.33 4.76 -11.37
CA ASP A 123 -0.92 5.49 -11.16
C ASP A 123 -1.27 5.53 -9.68
N THR A 124 -2.00 6.56 -9.29
CA THR A 124 -2.36 6.81 -7.90
C THR A 124 -3.86 7.01 -7.73
N LEU A 125 -4.44 6.29 -6.78
CA LEU A 125 -5.75 6.59 -6.21
C LEU A 125 -5.57 7.26 -4.84
N SER A 126 -6.12 8.46 -4.70
CA SER A 126 -6.15 9.21 -3.44
C SER A 126 -7.55 9.17 -2.82
N GLY A 127 -7.67 9.59 -1.56
CA GLY A 127 -8.95 9.68 -0.86
C GLY A 127 -9.14 8.65 0.26
N ILE A 128 -8.17 7.77 0.49
CA ILE A 128 -8.23 6.83 1.61
C ILE A 128 -7.89 7.62 2.89
N GLU A 129 -8.89 7.83 3.74
CA GLU A 129 -8.80 8.70 4.93
C GLU A 129 -9.17 7.97 6.23
N GLU A 130 -8.54 8.38 7.34
CA GLU A 130 -9.00 8.00 8.68
C GLU A 130 -10.29 8.77 9.04
N GLU A 131 -11.05 8.22 9.99
CA GLU A 131 -12.23 8.92 10.53
C GLU A 131 -11.83 10.27 11.16
N GLY A 132 -12.60 11.31 10.84
CA GLY A 132 -12.42 12.67 11.36
C GLY A 132 -11.27 13.46 10.72
N ARG A 133 -10.56 12.91 9.74
CA ARG A 133 -9.52 13.66 9.02
C ARG A 133 -10.13 14.56 7.95
N GLU A 134 -9.60 15.77 7.83
CA GLU A 134 -9.97 16.70 6.76
C GLU A 134 -9.31 16.36 5.40
N LYS A 135 -8.29 15.50 5.42
CA LYS A 135 -7.47 15.17 4.25
C LYS A 135 -7.19 13.68 4.14
N PRO A 136 -6.99 13.17 2.90
CA PRO A 136 -6.55 11.81 2.67
C PRO A 136 -5.28 11.48 3.45
N THR A 137 -5.25 10.26 3.96
CA THR A 137 -4.16 9.73 4.78
C THR A 137 -3.28 8.76 3.99
N PHE A 138 -3.86 8.05 3.03
CA PHE A 138 -3.16 7.07 2.21
C PHE A 138 -3.35 7.31 0.72
N LEU A 139 -2.36 6.88 -0.04
CA LEU A 139 -2.35 6.76 -1.49
C LEU A 139 -2.27 5.28 -1.85
N LEU A 140 -3.09 4.83 -2.79
CA LEU A 140 -2.98 3.50 -3.39
C LEU A 140 -2.32 3.64 -4.75
N LEU A 141 -1.06 3.20 -4.83
CA LEU A 141 -0.25 3.17 -6.04
C LEU A 141 -0.39 1.81 -6.75
N PHE A 142 -0.44 1.79 -8.06
CA PHE A 142 -0.48 0.57 -8.86
C PHE A 142 0.09 0.78 -10.27
N ASP A 143 0.41 -0.30 -10.98
CA ASP A 143 0.82 -0.24 -12.38
C ASP A 143 -0.40 -0.05 -13.30
N GLY A 144 -0.57 1.18 -13.76
CA GLY A 144 -1.68 1.61 -14.61
C GLY A 144 -1.77 0.93 -15.97
N LEU A 145 -0.66 0.36 -16.44
CA LEU A 145 -0.53 -0.28 -17.75
C LEU A 145 -0.34 -1.80 -17.63
N ASP A 146 -0.45 -2.37 -16.43
CA ASP A 146 -0.37 -3.82 -16.28
C ASP A 146 -1.66 -4.49 -16.77
N GLU A 147 -1.56 -5.19 -17.90
CA GLU A 147 -2.67 -5.95 -18.48
C GLU A 147 -2.60 -7.46 -18.18
N SER A 148 -1.46 -7.94 -17.70
CA SER A 148 -1.14 -9.37 -17.70
C SER A 148 -1.13 -10.01 -16.32
N SER A 149 -0.75 -9.26 -15.27
CA SER A 149 -0.63 -9.84 -13.94
C SER A 149 -1.99 -10.27 -13.37
N PRO A 150 -2.00 -11.18 -12.38
CA PRO A 150 -3.23 -11.54 -11.67
C PRO A 150 -3.94 -10.33 -11.08
N LYS A 151 -5.27 -10.38 -11.01
CA LYS A 151 -6.08 -9.33 -10.40
C LYS A 151 -5.76 -9.23 -8.90
N ASN A 152 -5.60 -8.00 -8.42
CA ASN A 152 -5.38 -7.71 -7.01
C ASN A 152 -6.69 -7.40 -6.32
N HIS A 153 -7.38 -8.45 -5.85
CA HIS A 153 -8.69 -8.31 -5.22
C HIS A 153 -8.68 -7.42 -3.96
N ALA A 154 -7.59 -7.43 -3.19
CA ALA A 154 -7.44 -6.58 -2.02
C ALA A 154 -7.40 -5.10 -2.42
N ALA A 155 -6.52 -4.73 -3.35
CA ALA A 155 -6.42 -3.36 -3.86
C ALA A 155 -7.73 -2.90 -4.52
N MET A 156 -8.35 -3.75 -5.35
CA MET A 156 -9.65 -3.46 -5.96
C MET A 156 -10.76 -3.25 -4.93
N THR A 157 -10.74 -4.00 -3.83
CA THR A 157 -11.72 -3.83 -2.74
C THR A 157 -11.54 -2.47 -2.07
N ILE A 158 -10.30 -2.07 -1.77
CA ILE A 158 -10.00 -0.75 -1.21
C ILE A 158 -10.46 0.36 -2.18
N ALA A 159 -10.12 0.24 -3.47
CA ALA A 159 -10.50 1.22 -4.47
C ALA A 159 -12.03 1.38 -4.63
N LYS A 160 -12.80 0.29 -4.47
CA LYS A 160 -14.28 0.32 -4.52
C LYS A 160 -14.92 1.03 -3.34
N LEU A 161 -14.20 1.20 -2.22
CA LEU A 161 -14.71 1.94 -1.07
C LEU A 161 -14.58 3.46 -1.24
N LEU A 162 -13.84 3.92 -2.27
CA LEU A 162 -13.69 5.33 -2.57
C LEU A 162 -14.93 5.86 -3.31
N PRO A 163 -15.32 7.11 -3.06
CA PRO A 163 -16.42 7.73 -3.79
C PRO A 163 -16.04 7.93 -5.26
N GLU A 164 -17.03 7.87 -6.16
CA GLU A 164 -16.82 7.83 -7.60
C GLU A 164 -15.96 8.99 -8.13
N TYR A 165 -16.17 10.21 -7.63
CA TYR A 165 -15.41 11.39 -8.07
C TYR A 165 -13.90 11.32 -7.73
N LYS A 166 -13.50 10.55 -6.71
CA LYS A 166 -12.08 10.29 -6.40
C LYS A 166 -11.49 9.30 -7.38
N VAL A 167 -12.26 8.26 -7.69
CA VAL A 167 -11.88 7.23 -8.64
C VAL A 167 -11.70 7.81 -10.05
N GLN A 168 -12.63 8.66 -10.50
CA GLN A 168 -12.61 9.31 -11.82
C GLN A 168 -11.40 10.24 -12.01
N SER A 169 -10.76 10.72 -10.93
CA SER A 169 -9.53 11.52 -11.04
C SER A 169 -8.32 10.70 -11.52
N CYS A 170 -8.40 9.37 -11.43
CA CYS A 170 -7.40 8.44 -11.96
C CYS A 170 -7.89 7.87 -13.30
N SER A 171 -7.61 8.57 -14.39
CA SER A 171 -8.17 8.28 -15.73
C SER A 171 -7.89 6.86 -16.26
N ARG A 172 -6.81 6.24 -15.80
CA ARG A 172 -6.41 4.88 -16.20
C ARG A 172 -7.02 3.79 -15.34
N TYR A 173 -7.56 4.12 -14.16
CA TYR A 173 -8.26 3.13 -13.35
C TYR A 173 -9.62 2.79 -13.98
N LYS A 174 -9.73 1.58 -14.52
CA LYS A 174 -10.95 1.06 -15.17
C LYS A 174 -11.66 0.02 -14.30
N GLY A 175 -11.59 0.16 -12.97
CA GLY A 175 -12.19 -0.79 -12.04
C GLY A 175 -11.39 -2.08 -11.82
N ILE A 176 -10.18 -2.18 -12.39
CA ILE A 176 -9.31 -3.36 -12.29
C ILE A 176 -7.91 -2.88 -11.86
N ILE A 177 -7.35 -3.53 -10.83
CA ILE A 177 -5.94 -3.40 -10.44
C ILE A 177 -5.33 -4.79 -10.57
N ARG A 178 -4.14 -4.86 -11.18
CA ARG A 178 -3.38 -6.10 -11.40
C ARG A 178 -2.01 -5.98 -10.75
N GLY A 179 -1.40 -7.13 -10.48
CA GLY A 179 -0.07 -7.17 -9.90
C GLY A 179 -0.04 -6.63 -8.47
N VAL A 180 1.16 -6.37 -7.98
CA VAL A 180 1.35 -5.74 -6.67
C VAL A 180 0.80 -4.32 -6.70
N ALA A 181 0.12 -3.92 -5.63
CA ALA A 181 -0.25 -2.53 -5.37
C ALA A 181 0.42 -2.05 -4.09
N ILE A 182 0.69 -0.76 -3.96
CA ILE A 182 1.35 -0.19 -2.78
C ILE A 182 0.39 0.79 -2.11
N LEU A 183 0.07 0.54 -0.85
CA LEU A 183 -0.60 1.52 -0.02
C LEU A 183 0.46 2.32 0.74
N THR A 184 0.56 3.60 0.42
CA THR A 184 1.55 4.52 0.97
C THR A 184 0.87 5.47 1.95
N TYR A 185 1.44 5.62 3.14
CA TYR A 185 1.05 6.68 4.07
C TYR A 185 1.54 8.03 3.55
N SER A 186 0.62 8.95 3.31
CA SER A 186 0.93 10.29 2.79
C SER A 186 -0.01 11.31 3.43
N PRO A 187 0.27 11.71 4.69
CA PRO A 187 -0.54 12.70 5.37
C PRO A 187 -0.30 14.04 4.67
N THR A 188 -1.30 14.52 3.93
CA THR A 188 -1.18 15.81 3.26
C THR A 188 -1.02 16.92 4.31
N LYS A 189 0.16 17.55 4.41
CA LYS A 189 0.36 18.70 5.29
C LYS A 189 -0.53 19.85 4.80
N SER A 190 -1.32 20.46 5.69
CA SER A 190 -2.05 21.69 5.37
C SER A 190 -1.07 22.86 5.29
N THR A 191 -0.69 23.24 4.07
CA THR A 191 0.26 24.32 3.76
C THR A 191 -0.17 25.70 4.30
N PHE A 192 -1.40 25.86 4.78
CA PHE A 192 -1.90 27.14 5.29
C PHE A 192 -1.14 27.65 6.53
N LYS A 193 -0.48 26.77 7.30
CA LYS A 193 0.40 27.19 8.41
C LYS A 193 1.79 27.68 7.97
N SER A 194 2.22 27.42 6.73
CA SER A 194 3.57 27.80 6.27
C SER A 194 3.62 29.16 5.54
N MET A 195 2.47 29.77 5.24
CA MET A 195 2.40 31.15 4.72
C MET A 195 2.30 32.15 5.87
N GLY A 196 3.41 32.32 6.60
CA GLY A 196 3.85 33.44 7.45
C GLY A 196 2.99 34.69 7.74
N LEU A 197 1.67 34.62 7.90
CA LEU A 197 0.88 35.69 8.53
C LEU A 197 1.01 35.53 10.05
N GLY A 198 2.18 35.92 10.55
CA GLY A 198 2.60 35.78 11.94
C GLY A 198 1.75 36.58 12.91
N LEU A 199 0.98 35.88 13.75
CA LEU A 199 0.52 36.38 15.05
C LEU A 199 0.82 35.43 16.22
N ASP A 200 1.30 34.21 15.98
CA ASP A 200 1.55 33.22 17.05
C ASP A 200 2.98 33.29 17.62
N HIS A 201 3.45 34.50 17.96
CA HIS A 201 4.72 34.69 18.66
C HIS A 201 4.59 34.82 20.19
N MET A 202 3.44 34.47 20.78
CA MET A 202 3.24 34.56 22.23
C MET A 202 2.63 33.29 22.84
N ASN A 203 3.36 32.17 22.74
CA ASN A 203 3.55 31.23 23.85
C ASN A 203 4.48 30.11 23.38
N GLY A 204 5.67 30.05 23.97
CA GLY A 204 6.77 29.15 23.60
C GLY A 204 6.51 27.67 23.89
N GLN A 205 5.45 27.10 23.30
CA GLN A 205 5.35 25.67 23.04
C GLN A 205 5.33 25.47 21.54
N GLN A 206 6.52 25.31 20.95
CA GLN A 206 6.65 24.67 19.65
C GLN A 206 6.02 23.29 19.75
N VAL A 207 4.80 23.13 19.25
CA VAL A 207 4.22 21.82 18.99
C VAL A 207 4.93 21.26 17.75
N ASN A 208 6.18 20.84 17.92
CA ASN A 208 6.99 20.12 16.93
C ASN A 208 6.51 18.65 16.73
N GLU A 209 5.23 18.35 16.98
CA GLU A 209 4.64 17.01 16.85
C GLU A 209 4.01 16.76 15.47
N ALA A 210 4.35 17.59 14.47
CA ALA A 210 3.85 17.41 13.11
C ALA A 210 4.59 16.26 12.40
N ASN A 211 4.13 15.04 12.71
CA ASN A 211 4.01 13.91 11.79
C ASN A 211 5.26 13.14 11.32
N GLU A 212 6.50 13.50 11.62
CA GLU A 212 7.67 12.72 11.16
C GLU A 212 7.77 11.30 11.75
N ASN A 213 7.04 11.01 12.84
CA ASN A 213 6.94 9.67 13.44
C ASN A 213 5.60 8.96 13.24
N ARG A 214 4.71 9.48 12.38
CA ARG A 214 3.40 8.82 12.14
C ARG A 214 3.49 7.72 11.09
N ARG A 215 4.43 6.80 11.25
CA ARG A 215 4.37 5.51 10.58
C ARG A 215 3.11 4.77 11.05
N PHE A 216 2.55 3.89 10.22
CA PHE A 216 1.32 3.19 10.57
C PHE A 216 1.56 1.74 10.98
N THR A 217 0.63 1.19 11.75
CA THR A 217 0.56 -0.24 12.00
C THR A 217 -0.38 -0.87 10.98
N PRO A 218 -0.15 -2.11 10.56
CA PRO A 218 -1.14 -2.87 9.81
C PRO A 218 -2.54 -2.93 10.46
N GLN A 219 -2.64 -2.83 11.79
CA GLN A 219 -3.93 -2.69 12.48
C GLN A 219 -4.65 -1.38 12.09
N LEU A 220 -3.94 -0.25 12.01
CA LEU A 220 -4.54 1.01 11.55
C LEU A 220 -5.12 0.88 10.14
N LEU A 221 -4.43 0.16 9.25
CA LEU A 221 -4.95 -0.12 7.91
C LEU A 221 -6.27 -0.91 7.97
N TYR A 222 -6.34 -1.94 8.82
CA TYR A 222 -7.58 -2.68 9.02
C TYR A 222 -8.71 -1.76 9.48
N ASP A 223 -8.46 -0.92 10.49
CA ASP A 223 -9.47 -0.01 11.06
C ASP A 223 -9.99 0.99 10.01
N ILE A 224 -9.10 1.52 9.17
CA ILE A 224 -9.45 2.40 8.05
C ILE A 224 -10.35 1.68 7.05
N ILE A 225 -9.99 0.47 6.64
CA ILE A 225 -10.81 -0.33 5.72
C ILE A 225 -12.20 -0.58 6.31
N GLN A 226 -12.32 -0.80 7.63
CA GLN A 226 -13.62 -0.94 8.28
C GLN A 226 -14.40 0.38 8.31
N PHE A 227 -13.74 1.51 8.61
CA PHE A 227 -14.36 2.83 8.60
C PHE A 227 -15.00 3.15 7.24
N HIS A 228 -14.30 2.87 6.14
CA HIS A 228 -14.79 3.12 4.78
C HIS A 228 -16.04 2.32 4.39
N LYS A 229 -16.46 1.34 5.20
CA LYS A 229 -17.71 0.59 5.01
C LYS A 229 -18.89 1.19 5.77
N THR A 230 -18.72 2.33 6.45
CA THR A 230 -19.73 2.92 7.33
C THR A 230 -20.37 4.17 6.72
N ASP A 231 -21.60 4.48 7.14
CA ASP A 231 -22.28 5.73 6.78
C ASP A 231 -21.50 6.99 7.23
N ARG A 232 -20.63 6.85 8.24
CA ARG A 232 -19.76 7.94 8.71
C ARG A 232 -18.76 8.34 7.65
N ALA A 233 -18.13 7.36 6.97
CA ALA A 233 -17.24 7.64 5.86
C ALA A 233 -17.97 8.31 4.70
N GLU A 234 -19.17 7.84 4.35
CA GLU A 234 -19.98 8.46 3.29
C GLU A 234 -20.28 9.94 3.60
N ARG A 235 -20.64 10.27 4.85
CA ARG A 235 -20.83 11.66 5.30
C ARG A 235 -19.55 12.48 5.21
N GLN A 236 -18.42 11.91 5.63
CA GLN A 236 -17.12 12.57 5.56
C GLN A 236 -16.76 12.93 4.10
N TYR A 237 -16.94 11.99 3.17
CA TYR A 237 -16.73 12.24 1.75
C TYR A 237 -17.66 13.30 1.17
N LYS A 238 -18.95 13.30 1.54
CA LYS A 238 -19.90 14.34 1.12
C LYS A 238 -19.43 15.73 1.58
N ASN A 239 -18.95 15.85 2.82
CA ASN A 239 -18.41 17.10 3.35
C ASN A 239 -17.15 17.54 2.60
N HIS A 240 -16.25 16.62 2.24
CA HIS A 240 -15.05 16.92 1.45
C HIS A 240 -15.36 17.30 -0.01
N ASN A 241 -16.49 16.86 -0.54
CA ASN A 241 -16.91 17.20 -1.90
C ASN A 241 -17.57 18.59 -2.00
N ASP A 242 -17.89 19.22 -0.86
CA ASP A 242 -18.47 20.57 -0.83
C ASP A 242 -17.45 21.58 -1.42
N PRO A 243 -17.81 22.34 -2.47
CA PRO A 243 -16.96 23.38 -3.05
C PRO A 243 -16.41 24.37 -2.01
N MET A 244 -17.17 24.65 -0.94
CA MET A 244 -16.72 25.50 0.16
C MET A 244 -15.62 24.83 0.99
N HIS A 245 -15.64 23.51 1.17
CA HIS A 245 -14.53 22.78 1.79
C HIS A 245 -13.30 22.73 0.89
N ARG A 246 -13.48 22.61 -0.43
CA ARG A 246 -12.35 22.66 -1.40
C ARG A 246 -11.65 24.01 -1.39
N THR A 247 -12.40 25.09 -1.16
CA THR A 247 -11.89 26.47 -1.25
C THR A 247 -11.45 27.03 0.11
N PHE A 248 -12.09 26.63 1.21
CA PHE A 248 -11.93 27.23 2.55
C PHE A 248 -11.74 26.19 3.67
N GLY A 249 -11.39 24.94 3.36
CA GLY A 249 -11.42 23.81 4.31
C GLY A 249 -10.73 24.03 5.66
N ALA A 250 -9.78 24.96 5.78
CA ALA A 250 -9.13 25.30 7.05
C ALA A 250 -9.89 26.33 7.93
N PHE A 251 -10.88 27.07 7.41
CA PHE A 251 -11.51 28.19 8.15
C PHE A 251 -12.73 27.77 8.98
N LYS A 252 -13.39 26.65 8.67
CA LYS A 252 -14.71 26.32 9.23
C LYS A 252 -14.67 25.89 10.71
N HIS A 253 -13.52 25.44 11.22
CA HIS A 253 -13.33 25.09 12.64
C HIS A 253 -12.87 26.26 13.52
N MET A 254 -12.66 27.46 12.95
CA MET A 254 -12.23 28.63 13.73
C MET A 254 -13.39 29.55 14.14
N MET A 255 -14.63 29.24 13.73
CA MET A 255 -15.82 30.08 13.99
C MET A 255 -16.95 29.36 14.77
N MET A 256 -16.67 28.19 15.34
CA MET A 256 -17.56 27.49 16.29
C MET A 256 -16.81 27.26 17.59
#